data_AF-A0A0G0X2Z2-F1
#
_entry.id   AF-A0A0G0X2Z2-F1
#
_cell.length_a   1.000
_cell.length_b   1.000
_cell.length_c   1.000
_cell.angle_alpha   90.00
_cell.angle_beta   90.00
_cell.angle_gamma   90.00
#
_symmetry.space_group_name_H-M   'P 1'
#
loop_
_entity.id
_entity.type
_entity.pdbx_description
1 polymer ?
#
loop_
_entity_poly.entity_id
_entity_poly.type
_entity_poly.pdbx_seq_one_letter_code
_entity_poly.pdbx_strand_id
1 'polypeptide(L)' 'MKKSSFVHGVSIVTGIWGGLALIGAWIAGENGTVLGFPQSHLFNDAIILTLIGVSAGVCAIYRRQLEREG' A
#
# COMPACT_ATOMS: atom_id res chain seq x y z
N MET A 1 11.62 -9.66 -17.42
CA MET A 1 11.48 -8.59 -16.40
C MET A 1 12.21 -9.02 -15.14
N LYS A 2 13.23 -8.29 -14.65
CA LYS A 2 13.89 -8.62 -13.36
C LYS A 2 12.84 -8.61 -12.26
N LYS A 3 12.67 -9.73 -11.54
CA LYS A 3 11.63 -9.90 -10.50
C LYS A 3 11.68 -8.80 -9.42
N SER A 4 12.85 -8.22 -9.18
CA SER A 4 13.09 -7.03 -8.35
C SER A 4 12.29 -5.78 -8.77
N SER A 5 12.14 -5.52 -10.07
CA SER A 5 11.39 -4.36 -10.57
C SER A 5 9.88 -4.47 -10.33
N PHE A 6 9.35 -5.69 -10.42
CA PHE A 6 7.93 -5.96 -10.20
C PHE A 6 7.52 -5.72 -8.75
N VAL A 7 8.28 -6.26 -7.79
CA VAL A 7 7.99 -6.10 -6.36
C VAL A 7 8.11 -4.63 -5.91
N HIS A 8 9.06 -3.89 -6.49
CA HIS A 8 9.20 -2.46 -6.23
C HIS A 8 8.01 -1.65 -6.78
N GLY A 9 7.53 -1.97 -7.98
CA GLY A 9 6.34 -1.35 -8.56
C GLY A 9 5.09 -1.61 -7.72
N VAL A 10 4.91 -2.85 -7.23
CA VAL A 10 3.79 -3.20 -6.35
C VAL A 10 3.81 -2.37 -5.07
N SER A 11 4.97 -2.24 -4.42
CA SER A 11 5.11 -1.44 -3.19
C SER A 11 4.65 0.01 -3.36
N ILE A 12 5.02 0.65 -4.49
CA ILE A 12 4.63 2.03 -4.80
C ILE A 12 3.11 2.13 -5.00
N VAL A 13 2.53 1.23 -5.81
CA VAL A 13 1.09 1.26 -6.11
C VAL A 13 0.27 1.03 -4.83
N THR A 14 0.65 0.05 -4.01
CA THR A 14 -0.07 -0.24 -2.76
C THR A 14 0.09 0.88 -1.72
N GLY A 15 1.26 1.55 -1.69
CA GLY A 15 1.46 2.70 -0.80
C GLY A 15 0.61 3.91 -1.21
N ILE A 16 0.54 4.22 -2.50
CA ILE A 16 -0.31 5.32 -3.02
C ILE A 16 -1.79 5.02 -2.75
N TRP A 17 -2.23 3.79 -3.02
CA TRP A 17 -3.62 3.40 -2.82
C TRP A 17 -4.01 3.36 -1.33
N GLY A 18 -3.10 2.93 -0.46
CA GLY A 18 -3.29 2.99 0.99
C GLY A 18 -3.41 4.42 1.51
N GLY A 19 -2.58 5.34 1.01
CA GLY A 19 -2.68 6.76 1.34
C GLY A 19 -4.00 7.39 0.86
N LEU A 20 -4.45 7.06 -0.36
CA LEU A 20 -5.73 7.51 -0.89
C LEU A 20 -6.92 6.97 -0.09
N ALA A 21 -6.88 5.70 0.34
CA ALA A 21 -7.90 5.12 1.20
C ALA A 21 -7.97 5.82 2.57
N LEU A 22 -6.82 6.21 3.13
CA LEU A 22 -6.76 6.97 4.39
C LEU A 22 -7.36 8.37 4.24
N ILE A 23 -7.06 9.06 3.13
CA ILE A 23 -7.67 10.37 2.81
C ILE A 23 -9.18 10.22 2.61
N GLY A 24 -9.62 9.16 1.92
CA GLY A 24 -11.04 8.83 1.77
C GLY A 24 -11.73 8.59 3.11
N ALA A 25 -11.09 7.84 4.03
CA ALA A 25 -11.59 7.62 5.38
C ALA A 25 -11.68 8.92 6.20
N TRP A 26 -10.72 9.84 6.02
CA TRP A 26 -10.73 11.16 6.65
C TRP A 26 -11.90 12.01 6.14
N ILE A 27 -12.12 12.04 4.82
CA ILE A 27 -13.22 12.81 4.20
C ILE A 27 -14.59 12.23 4.59
N ALA A 28 -14.70 10.90 4.75
CA ALA A 28 -15.93 10.26 5.17
C ALA A 28 -16.42 10.80 6.52
N GLY A 29 -15.52 11.10 7.46
CA GLY A 29 -15.91 11.54 8.80
C GLY A 29 -16.65 10.44 9.58
N GLU A 30 -17.03 10.75 10.82
CA GLU A 30 -17.62 9.79 11.75
C GLU A 30 -18.97 9.25 11.23
N ASN A 31 -19.06 7.94 11.02
CA ASN A 31 -20.22 7.23 10.42
C ASN A 31 -20.58 7.66 8.99
N GLY A 32 -19.71 8.39 8.28
CA GLY A 32 -19.97 8.75 6.90
C GLY A 32 -19.54 7.68 5.90
N THR A 33 -19.92 7.91 4.65
CA THR A 33 -19.61 7.04 3.51
C THR A 33 -18.94 7.85 2.42
N VAL A 34 -17.84 7.31 1.86
CA VAL A 34 -17.17 7.89 0.68
C VAL A 34 -17.20 6.86 -0.44
N LEU A 35 -17.69 7.27 -1.61
CA LEU A 35 -17.87 6.41 -2.79
C LEU A 35 -18.72 5.14 -2.52
N GLY A 36 -19.65 5.21 -1.56
CA GLY A 36 -20.50 4.08 -1.14
C GLY A 36 -19.85 3.12 -0.14
N PHE A 37 -18.60 3.35 0.27
CA PHE A 37 -17.93 2.56 1.30
C PHE A 37 -18.02 3.25 2.67
N PRO A 38 -18.30 2.49 3.75
CA PRO A 38 -18.29 3.04 5.10
C PRO A 38 -16.85 3.33 5.56
N GLN A 39 -16.72 4.32 6.43
CA GLN A 39 -15.45 4.76 7.00
C GLN A 39 -14.57 3.61 7.54
N SER A 40 -15.17 2.62 8.22
CA SER A 40 -14.46 1.46 8.77
C SER A 40 -13.79 0.59 7.70
N HIS A 41 -14.44 0.44 6.54
CA HIS A 41 -13.90 -0.33 5.42
C HIS A 41 -12.72 0.40 4.77
N LEU A 42 -12.83 1.73 4.61
CA LEU A 42 -11.75 2.57 4.08
C LEU A 42 -10.52 2.58 5.01
N PHE A 43 -10.73 2.61 6.33
CA PHE A 43 -9.64 2.45 7.30
C PHE A 43 -8.96 1.08 7.21
N ASN A 44 -9.76 0.00 7.11
CA ASN A 44 -9.20 -1.34 7.03
C ASN A 44 -8.40 -1.54 5.73
N ASP A 45 -8.92 -1.06 4.60
CA ASP A 45 -8.21 -1.07 3.32
C ASP A 45 -6.91 -0.25 3.39
N ALA A 46 -6.95 0.94 4.00
CA ALA A 46 -5.75 1.77 4.18
C ALA A 46 -4.67 1.05 4.99
N ILE A 47 -5.04 0.38 6.08
CA ILE A 47 -4.12 -0.39 6.93
C ILE A 47 -3.52 -1.56 6.14
N ILE A 48 -4.37 -2.37 5.48
CA ILE A 48 -3.93 -3.56 4.75
C ILE A 48 -3.02 -3.18 3.58
N LEU A 49 -3.39 -2.17 2.79
CA LEU A 49 -2.60 -1.71 1.65
C LEU A 49 -1.26 -1.12 2.09
N THR A 50 -1.23 -0.42 3.23
CA THR A 50 0.02 0.09 3.81
C THR A 50 0.92 -1.06 4.28
N LEU A 51 0.38 -2.07 4.96
CA LEU A 51 1.12 -3.26 5.38
C LEU A 51 1.71 -4.03 4.19
N ILE A 52 0.92 -4.23 3.14
CA ILE A 52 1.39 -4.86 1.89
C ILE A 52 2.48 -4.00 1.25
N GLY A 53 2.30 -2.68 1.18
CA GLY A 53 3.28 -1.76 0.60
C GLY A 53 4.62 -1.75 1.33
N VAL A 54 4.60 -1.73 2.66
CA VAL A 54 5.80 -1.82 3.50
C VAL A 54 6.46 -3.18 3.33
N SER A 55 5.70 -4.28 3.39
CA SER A 55 6.24 -5.64 3.19
C SER A 55 6.90 -5.81 1.82
N ALA A 56 6.23 -5.38 0.75
CA ALA A 56 6.76 -5.40 -0.61
C ALA A 56 7.99 -4.48 -0.75
N GLY A 57 7.99 -3.32 -0.07
CA GLY A 57 9.12 -2.39 -0.05
C GLY A 57 10.37 -3.01 0.57
N VAL A 58 10.21 -3.62 1.75
CA VAL A 58 11.29 -4.36 2.44
C VAL A 58 11.80 -5.51 1.58
N CYS A 59 10.90 -6.30 0.99
CA CYS A 59 11.25 -7.43 0.13
C CYS A 59 12.00 -6.97 -1.14
N ALA A 60 11.62 -5.83 -1.72
CA ALA A 60 12.31 -5.23 -2.86
C ALA A 60 13.72 -4.75 -2.50
N ILE A 61 13.91 -4.12 -1.33
CA ILE A 61 15.22 -3.68 -0.84
C ILE A 61 16.13 -4.90 -0.61
N TYR A 62 15.64 -5.90 0.11
CA TYR A 62 16.39 -7.12 0.40
C TYR A 62 16.85 -7.82 -0.89
N ARG A 63 15.97 -7.92 -1.89
CA ARG A 63 16.31 -8.53 -3.18
C ARG A 63 17.32 -7.70 -3.99
N ARG A 64 17.25 -6.38 -3.92
CA ARG A 64 18.24 -5.49 -4.56
C ARG A 64 19.62 -5.60 -3.91
N GLN A 65 19.69 -5.90 -2.61
CA GLN A 65 20.96 -6.16 -1.92
C GLN A 65 21.57 -7.48 -2.39
N LEU A 66 20.79 -8.56 -2.40
CA LEU A 66 21.24 -9.86 -2.92
C LEU A 66 21.71 -9.80 -4.38
N GLU A 67 21.02 -9.02 -5.23
CA GLU A 67 21.43 -8.80 -6.63
C GLU A 67 22.68 -7.91 -6.79
N ARG A 68 23.15 -7.24 -5.72
CA ARG A 68 24.37 -6.42 -5.72
C ARG A 68 25.59 -7.15 -5.14
N GLU A 69 25.38 -8.12 -4.28
CA GLU A 69 26.44 -8.86 -3.58
C GLU A 69 26.88 -10.15 -4.29
N GLY A 70 26.10 -10.65 -5.26
CA GLY A 70 26.42 -11.82 -6.10
C GLY A 70 26.80 -11.45 -7.52
#